data_AF-T0G6P3-F1
#
_entry.id   AF-T0G6P3-F1
#
_cell.length_a   1.000
_cell.length_b   1.000
_cell.length_c   1.000
_cell.angle_alpha   90.00
_cell.angle_beta   90.00
_cell.angle_gamma   90.00
#
_symmetry.space_group_name_H-M   'P 1'
#
loop_
_entity.id
_entity.type
_entity.pdbx_description
1 polymer ?
#
loop_
_entity_poly.entity_id
_entity_poly.type
_entity_poly.pdbx_seq_one_letter_code
_entity_poly.pdbx_strand_id
1 'polypeptide(L)'
;MTGFLTVMLCLGVAAVFFHLLYSVDTRRIDKAEKKRDAENGVSKEYGDPKKVYGKSWDPNLPKPRICPVCGKYMQKTEYLYAVIAEPPSPGIKRHARIYGCRYCYLGLGEETLTENQNVNPQNPNPEWAPTEIKDEELGL
;
A
#
# COMPACT_ATOMS: atom_id res chain seq x y z
N MET A 1 21.78 -3.59 39.86
CA MET A 1 22.31 -4.13 38.59
C MET A 1 21.53 -5.32 38.05
N THR A 2 21.11 -6.28 38.88
CA THR A 2 20.40 -7.51 38.43
C THR A 2 19.04 -7.24 37.77
N GLY A 3 18.24 -6.30 38.28
CA GLY A 3 16.93 -5.97 37.70
C GLY A 3 16.99 -5.32 36.31
N PHE A 4 18.05 -4.59 35.98
CA PHE A 4 18.21 -4.01 34.65
C PHE A 4 18.55 -5.09 33.62
N LEU A 5 19.38 -6.07 34.00
CA LEU A 5 19.75 -7.20 33.14
C LEU A 5 18.56 -8.12 32.87
N THR A 6 17.68 -8.35 33.84
CA THR A 6 16.48 -9.17 33.65
C THR A 6 15.48 -8.47 32.71
N VAL A 7 15.30 -7.16 32.85
CA VAL A 7 14.44 -6.37 31.94
C VAL A 7 14.98 -6.39 30.51
N MET A 8 16.29 -6.19 30.32
CA MET A 8 16.91 -6.25 29.00
C MET A 8 16.82 -7.65 28.37
N LEU A 9 16.97 -8.71 29.18
CA LEU A 9 16.77 -10.09 28.71
C LEU A 9 15.33 -10.33 28.25
N CYS A 10 14.34 -9.89 29.02
CA CYS A 10 12.93 -10.01 28.64
C CYS A 10 12.60 -9.24 27.35
N LEU A 11 13.13 -8.02 27.20
CA LEU A 11 12.94 -7.22 25.99
C LEU A 11 13.60 -7.88 24.77
N GLY A 12 14.80 -8.46 24.94
CA GLY A 12 15.48 -9.21 23.88
C GLY A 12 14.66 -10.42 23.41
N VAL A 13 14.16 -11.23 24.35
CA VAL A 13 13.31 -12.40 24.02
C VAL A 13 12.01 -11.96 23.33
N ALA A 14 11.37 -10.90 23.82
CA ALA A 14 10.16 -10.36 23.21
C ALA A 14 10.42 -9.86 21.78
N ALA A 15 11.51 -9.12 21.54
CA ALA A 15 11.87 -8.63 20.22
C ALA A 15 12.08 -9.77 19.21
N VAL A 16 12.79 -10.83 19.60
CA VAL A 16 12.98 -12.02 18.75
C VAL A 16 11.65 -12.71 18.47
N PHE A 17 10.79 -12.86 19.49
CA PHE A 17 9.48 -13.48 19.34
C PHE A 17 8.57 -12.69 18.36
N PHE A 18 8.47 -11.37 18.51
CA PHE A 18 7.71 -10.53 17.59
C PHE A 18 8.28 -10.54 16.17
N HIS A 19 9.60 -10.56 16.02
CA HIS A 19 10.23 -10.65 14.71
C HIS A 19 9.91 -11.98 14.01
N LEU A 20 9.90 -13.09 14.76
CA LEU A 20 9.50 -14.40 14.23
C LEU A 20 8.03 -14.39 13.80
N LEU A 21 7.13 -13.90 14.65
CA LEU A 21 5.71 -13.76 14.31
C LEU A 21 5.51 -12.92 13.06
N TYR A 22 6.17 -11.77 12.97
CA TYR A 22 6.10 -10.89 11.80
C TYR A 22 6.58 -11.60 10.53
N SER A 23 7.69 -12.33 10.60
CA SER A 23 8.24 -13.07 9.45
C SER A 23 7.34 -14.23 8.98
N VAL A 24 6.63 -14.86 9.91
CA VAL A 24 5.68 -15.94 9.61
C VAL A 24 4.41 -15.36 8.99
N ASP A 25 3.94 -14.23 9.51
CA ASP A 25 2.72 -13.59 9.03
C ASP A 25 2.91 -13.07 7.60
N THR A 26 4.03 -12.42 7.30
CA THR A 26 4.36 -12.01 5.91
C THR A 26 4.41 -13.23 4.98
N ARG A 27 5.10 -14.31 5.38
CA ARG A 27 5.15 -15.55 4.58
C ARG A 27 3.80 -16.22 4.39
N ARG A 28 2.89 -16.15 5.38
CA ARG A 28 1.54 -16.71 5.26
C ARG A 28 0.71 -15.91 4.26
N ILE A 29 0.83 -14.58 4.29
CA ILE A 29 0.15 -13.68 3.34
C ILE A 29 0.65 -13.96 1.92
N ASP A 30 1.96 -14.04 1.69
CA ASP A 30 2.54 -14.30 0.36
C ASP A 30 2.12 -15.68 -0.19
N LYS A 31 2.04 -16.71 0.67
CA LYS A 31 1.54 -18.04 0.26
C LYS A 31 0.05 -18.02 -0.09
N ALA A 32 -0.75 -17.30 0.68
CA ALA A 32 -2.18 -17.15 0.42
C ALA A 32 -2.41 -16.43 -0.91
N GLU A 33 -1.59 -15.43 -1.23
CA GLU A 33 -1.58 -14.74 -2.51
C GLU A 33 -1.27 -15.68 -3.67
N LYS A 34 -0.14 -16.41 -3.61
CA LYS A 34 0.27 -17.34 -4.67
C LYS A 34 -0.78 -18.42 -4.96
N LYS A 35 -1.43 -18.95 -3.91
CA LYS A 35 -2.52 -19.93 -4.07
C LYS A 35 -3.69 -19.33 -4.84
N ARG A 36 -4.02 -18.07 -4.57
CA ARG A 36 -5.17 -17.37 -5.15
C ARG A 36 -4.92 -16.97 -6.61
N ASP A 37 -3.70 -16.57 -6.94
CA ASP A 37 -3.30 -16.29 -8.33
C ASP A 37 -3.31 -17.58 -9.17
N ALA A 38 -3.03 -18.73 -8.55
CA ALA A 38 -3.20 -20.04 -9.18
C ALA A 38 -4.68 -20.45 -9.35
N GLU A 39 -5.54 -20.17 -8.36
CA GLU A 39 -6.96 -20.57 -8.35
C GLU A 39 -7.82 -19.72 -9.29
N ASN A 40 -7.62 -18.40 -9.34
CA ASN A 40 -8.40 -17.51 -10.21
C ASN A 40 -7.88 -17.48 -11.65
N GLY A 41 -6.79 -18.21 -11.93
CA GLY A 41 -5.96 -18.00 -13.10
C GLY A 41 -5.37 -16.59 -13.11
N VAL A 42 -4.28 -16.38 -13.85
CA VAL A 42 -3.74 -15.04 -14.11
C VAL A 42 -4.65 -14.28 -15.08
N SER A 43 -5.97 -14.31 -14.87
CA SER A 43 -6.89 -13.43 -15.56
C SER A 43 -6.77 -12.05 -14.91
N LYS A 44 -5.74 -11.31 -15.36
CA LYS A 44 -5.56 -9.85 -15.14
C LYS A 44 -6.84 -9.05 -15.39
N GLU A 45 -7.81 -9.66 -16.06
CA GLU A 45 -9.06 -9.07 -16.51
C GLU A 45 -10.04 -8.70 -15.37
N TYR A 46 -9.98 -9.39 -14.23
CA TYR A 46 -10.86 -9.11 -13.11
C TYR A 46 -10.33 -7.90 -12.29
N GLY A 47 -9.02 -7.60 -12.35
CA GLY A 47 -8.35 -6.54 -11.58
C GLY A 47 -8.59 -5.09 -12.05
N ASP A 48 -9.34 -4.85 -13.13
CA ASP A 48 -9.54 -3.48 -13.63
C ASP A 48 -10.55 -2.73 -12.75
N PRO A 49 -10.13 -1.66 -12.03
CA PRO A 49 -11.03 -0.85 -11.21
C PRO A 49 -12.20 -0.29 -12.03
N LYS A 50 -12.01 -0.04 -13.34
CA LYS A 50 -13.08 0.48 -14.20
C LYS A 50 -14.22 -0.52 -14.40
N LYS A 51 -13.93 -1.83 -14.40
CA LYS A 51 -14.95 -2.88 -14.54
C LYS A 51 -15.72 -3.10 -13.23
N VAL A 52 -15.04 -3.03 -12.09
CA VAL A 52 -15.63 -3.26 -10.76
C VAL A 52 -16.34 -2.04 -10.20
N TYR A 53 -15.80 -0.84 -10.40
CA TYR A 53 -16.48 0.42 -10.06
C TYR A 53 -17.37 0.95 -11.19
N GLY A 54 -17.33 0.31 -12.37
CA GLY A 54 -18.27 0.54 -13.45
C GLY A 54 -19.66 -0.02 -13.18
N LYS A 55 -20.65 0.41 -13.98
CA LYS A 55 -22.04 -0.08 -13.93
C LYS A 55 -22.21 -1.49 -14.53
N SER A 56 -21.13 -2.10 -15.01
CA SER A 56 -21.11 -3.40 -15.68
C SER A 56 -20.91 -4.59 -14.74
N TRP A 57 -20.81 -4.35 -13.42
CA TRP A 57 -20.66 -5.42 -12.43
C TRP A 57 -21.98 -6.12 -12.14
N ASP A 58 -21.98 -7.45 -12.06
CA ASP A 58 -23.16 -8.24 -11.69
C ASP A 58 -23.58 -7.92 -10.24
N PRO A 59 -24.79 -7.37 -10.02
CA PRO A 59 -25.29 -7.04 -8.69
C PRO A 59 -25.39 -8.24 -7.73
N ASN A 60 -25.44 -9.47 -8.25
CA ASN A 60 -25.58 -10.68 -7.44
C ASN A 60 -24.26 -11.19 -6.88
N LEU A 61 -23.11 -10.75 -7.41
CA LEU A 61 -21.80 -11.16 -6.90
C LEU A 61 -21.25 -10.15 -5.89
N PRO A 62 -20.62 -10.63 -4.79
CA PRO A 62 -19.99 -9.76 -3.82
C PRO A 62 -18.88 -8.96 -4.49
N LYS A 63 -19.00 -7.63 -4.41
CA LYS A 63 -18.03 -6.71 -4.99
C LYS A 63 -16.63 -6.96 -4.39
N PRO A 64 -15.62 -7.30 -5.21
CA PRO A 64 -14.31 -7.57 -4.69
C PRO A 64 -13.62 -6.27 -4.24
N ARG A 65 -12.70 -6.39 -3.29
CA ARG A 65 -11.80 -5.29 -2.92
C ARG A 65 -10.61 -5.32 -3.85
N ILE A 66 -10.31 -4.19 -4.48
CA ILE A 66 -9.25 -4.06 -5.47
C ILE A 66 -8.38 -2.86 -5.12
N CYS A 67 -7.06 -3.00 -5.29
CA CYS A 67 -6.13 -1.89 -5.21
C CYS A 67 -6.32 -0.95 -6.41
N PRO A 68 -6.62 0.34 -6.21
CA PRO A 68 -6.82 1.27 -7.32
C PRO A 68 -5.52 1.61 -8.06
N VAL A 69 -4.35 1.33 -7.46
CA VAL A 69 -3.04 1.65 -8.05
C VAL A 69 -2.55 0.52 -8.96
N CYS A 70 -2.64 -0.73 -8.52
CA CYS A 70 -2.11 -1.89 -9.27
C CYS A 70 -3.17 -2.89 -9.75
N GLY A 71 -4.46 -2.68 -9.43
CA GLY A 71 -5.54 -3.58 -9.81
C GLY A 71 -5.55 -4.93 -9.07
N LYS A 72 -4.65 -5.14 -8.11
CA LYS A 72 -4.56 -6.41 -7.35
C LYS A 72 -5.76 -6.59 -6.43
N TYR A 73 -6.25 -7.83 -6.33
CA TYR A 73 -7.27 -8.22 -5.36
C TYR A 73 -6.78 -8.15 -3.93
N MET A 74 -7.58 -7.49 -3.10
CA MET A 74 -7.32 -7.36 -1.68
C MET A 74 -8.22 -8.28 -0.85
N GLN A 75 -7.65 -8.85 0.19
CA GLN A 75 -8.39 -9.64 1.17
C GLN A 75 -9.23 -8.73 2.10
N LYS A 76 -10.14 -9.32 2.88
CA LYS A 76 -10.93 -8.58 3.88
C LYS A 76 -10.07 -7.97 4.98
N THR A 77 -8.92 -8.60 5.27
CA THR A 77 -7.92 -8.19 6.26
C THR A 77 -6.92 -7.17 5.73
N GLU A 78 -6.83 -7.01 4.41
CA GLU A 78 -5.91 -6.07 3.76
C GLU A 78 -6.58 -4.71 3.59
N TYR A 79 -5.79 -3.65 3.69
CA TYR A 79 -6.25 -2.27 3.67
C TYR A 79 -5.42 -1.40 2.72
N LEU A 80 -6.06 -0.31 2.28
CA LEU A 80 -5.43 0.69 1.44
C LEU A 80 -4.69 1.68 2.33
N TYR A 81 -3.48 2.01 1.93
CA TYR A 81 -2.68 3.07 2.52
C TYR A 81 -3.10 4.39 1.88
N ALA A 82 -3.51 5.34 2.71
CA ALA A 82 -3.95 6.66 2.27
C ALA A 82 -3.62 7.70 3.35
N VAL A 83 -3.34 8.93 2.92
CA VAL A 83 -3.17 10.09 3.80
C VAL A 83 -4.32 11.07 3.53
N ILE A 84 -5.00 11.48 4.59
CA ILE A 84 -6.03 12.50 4.53
C ILE A 84 -5.34 13.84 4.79
N ALA A 85 -5.33 14.71 3.79
CA ALA A 85 -4.81 16.05 3.95
C ALA A 85 -5.81 16.91 4.75
N GLU A 86 -5.29 17.71 5.67
CA GLU A 86 -6.08 18.73 6.33
C GLU A 86 -6.56 19.76 5.30
N PRO A 87 -7.80 20.23 5.40
CA PRO A 87 -8.32 21.20 4.46
C PRO A 87 -7.56 22.52 4.64
N PRO A 88 -7.09 23.17 3.56
CA PRO A 88 -6.31 24.39 3.65
C PRO A 88 -7.12 25.59 4.17
N SER A 89 -8.46 25.49 4.18
CA SER A 89 -9.34 26.50 4.74
C SER A 89 -10.66 25.90 5.23
N PRO A 90 -11.33 26.52 6.22
CA PRO A 90 -12.65 26.09 6.67
C PRO A 90 -13.68 26.27 5.54
N GLY A 91 -14.26 25.17 5.08
CA GLY A 91 -15.25 25.14 3.99
C GLY A 91 -14.83 24.29 2.78
N ILE A 92 -13.54 23.95 2.66
CA ILE A 92 -13.04 23.05 1.61
C ILE A 92 -13.15 21.58 2.05
N LYS A 93 -13.56 20.70 1.14
CA LYS A 93 -13.65 19.26 1.39
C LYS A 93 -12.26 18.68 1.59
N ARG A 94 -12.11 17.75 2.53
CA ARG A 94 -10.85 17.04 2.76
C ARG A 94 -10.47 16.22 1.53
N HIS A 95 -9.21 16.31 1.11
CA HIS A 95 -8.67 15.50 0.03
C HIS A 95 -7.90 14.32 0.62
N ALA A 96 -8.20 13.11 0.15
CA ALA A 96 -7.43 11.91 0.50
C ALA A 96 -6.50 11.56 -0.65
N ARG A 97 -5.20 11.42 -0.36
CA ARG A 97 -4.20 10.86 -1.28
C ARG A 97 -4.11 9.37 -1.03
N ILE A 98 -4.42 8.57 -2.04
CA ILE A 98 -4.40 7.09 -1.96
C ILE A 98 -3.05 6.60 -2.50
N TYR A 99 -2.28 5.89 -1.68
CA TYR A 99 -0.99 5.28 -2.05
C TYR A 99 -1.12 3.84 -2.56
N GLY A 100 -2.26 3.19 -2.33
CA GLY A 100 -2.55 1.84 -2.82
C GLY A 100 -2.45 0.77 -1.73
N CYS A 101 -2.27 -0.50 -2.14
CA CYS A 101 -2.12 -1.62 -1.21
C CYS A 101 -0.72 -1.62 -0.56
N ARG A 102 -0.49 -2.53 0.40
CA ARG A 102 0.80 -2.71 1.08
C ARG A 102 1.99 -2.77 0.12
N TYR A 103 1.85 -3.48 -0.99
CA TYR A 103 2.93 -3.64 -1.97
C TYR A 103 3.21 -2.34 -2.74
N CYS A 104 2.17 -1.60 -3.15
CA CYS A 104 2.32 -0.28 -3.78
C CYS A 104 2.96 0.73 -2.83
N TYR A 105 2.54 0.71 -1.56
CA TYR A 105 3.07 1.62 -0.54
C TYR A 105 4.54 1.35 -0.23
N LEU A 106 4.95 0.07 -0.14
CA LEU A 106 6.33 -0.32 0.15
C LEU A 106 7.23 -0.34 -1.10
N GLY A 107 6.71 -0.04 -2.29
CA GLY A 107 7.48 -0.13 -3.54
C GLY A 107 7.89 -1.55 -3.92
N LEU A 108 7.23 -2.58 -3.38
CA LEU A 108 7.54 -4.00 -3.61
C LEU A 108 6.74 -4.59 -4.79
N GLY A 109 6.13 -3.74 -5.62
CA GLY A 109 5.47 -4.19 -6.83
C GLY A 109 6.52 -4.68 -7.81
N GLU A 110 6.63 -6.00 -7.98
CA GLU A 110 7.45 -6.61 -9.02
C GLU A 110 7.25 -5.87 -10.35
N GLU A 111 8.36 -5.49 -10.93
CA GLU A 111 8.54 -4.86 -12.23
C GLU A 111 7.94 -5.75 -13.32
N THR A 112 6.62 -5.72 -13.47
CA THR A 112 5.90 -6.28 -14.62
C THR A 112 4.94 -5.24 -15.20
N LEU A 113 5.42 -3.99 -15.22
CA LEU A 113 4.99 -2.95 -16.15
C LEU A 113 6.09 -2.69 -17.17
N THR A 114 6.61 -3.77 -17.77
CA THR A 114 6.99 -3.66 -19.18
C THR A 114 5.68 -3.52 -19.95
N GLU A 115 5.58 -2.45 -20.75
CA GLU A 115 4.56 -2.24 -21.79
C GLU A 115 3.20 -1.71 -21.31
N ASN A 116 3.16 -0.40 -21.06
CA ASN A 116 2.24 0.54 -21.71
C ASN A 116 2.57 1.99 -21.34
N GLN A 117 3.83 2.39 -21.54
CA GLN A 117 4.18 3.79 -21.76
C GLN A 117 4.19 4.04 -23.27
N ASN A 118 3.01 4.22 -23.85
CA ASN A 118 2.88 5.12 -25.00
C ASN A 118 2.26 6.41 -24.46
N VAL A 119 3.07 7.16 -23.70
CA VAL A 119 2.81 8.57 -23.45
C VAL A 119 3.91 9.32 -24.19
N ASN A 120 3.48 9.88 -25.31
CA ASN A 120 4.19 10.81 -26.18
C ASN A 120 5.20 11.72 -25.42
N PRO A 121 6.50 11.75 -25.80
CA PRO A 121 7.52 12.52 -25.09
C PRO A 121 7.54 13.98 -25.60
N GLN A 122 6.57 14.80 -25.17
CA GLN A 122 6.63 16.25 -25.36
C GLN A 122 6.05 16.99 -24.15
N ASN A 123 6.81 17.06 -23.05
CA ASN A 123 6.88 18.26 -22.20
C ASN A 123 8.08 18.17 -21.22
N PRO A 124 9.01 19.14 -21.18
CA PRO A 124 10.17 19.07 -20.30
C PRO A 124 9.93 19.71 -18.92
N ASN A 125 10.22 18.93 -17.86
CA ASN A 125 10.70 19.31 -16.51
C ASN A 125 9.80 20.16 -15.55
N PRO A 126 10.07 20.22 -14.21
CA PRO A 126 11.23 19.66 -13.50
C PRO A 126 11.00 18.72 -12.31
N GLU A 127 11.90 17.74 -12.26
CA GLU A 127 12.62 17.21 -11.10
C GLU A 127 12.33 17.95 -9.77
N TRP A 128 11.65 17.28 -8.84
CA TRP A 128 11.55 17.75 -7.46
C TRP A 128 12.37 16.84 -6.55
N ALA A 129 13.59 17.31 -6.24
CA ALA A 129 14.37 16.79 -5.11
C ALA A 129 13.65 17.17 -3.80
N PRO A 130 13.68 16.32 -2.75
CA PRO A 130 13.12 16.66 -1.45
C PRO A 130 13.88 17.85 -0.87
N THR A 131 13.21 18.98 -0.68
CA THR A 131 13.80 20.14 -0.01
C THR A 131 13.91 19.86 1.49
N GLU A 132 15.13 19.98 2.03
CA GLU A 132 15.43 19.97 3.45
C GLU A 132 14.72 21.17 4.12
N ILE A 133 13.82 20.89 5.06
CA ILE A 133 13.10 21.91 5.84
C ILE A 133 14.10 22.45 6.87
N LYS A 134 14.44 23.74 6.77
CA LYS A 134 15.22 24.43 7.81
C LYS A 134 14.27 25.05 8.82
N ASP A 135 14.57 24.83 10.09
CA ASP A 135 13.70 25.08 11.25
C ASP A 135 13.55 26.57 11.64
N GLU A 136 13.92 27.52 10.76
CA GLU A 136 13.99 28.95 11.10
C GLU A 136 12.71 29.76 10.77
N GLU A 137 11.65 29.15 10.23
CA GLU A 137 10.36 29.83 9.99
C GLU A 137 9.26 29.52 11.03
N LEU A 138 9.63 29.02 12.21
CA LEU A 138 8.79 29.07 13.41
C LEU A 138 9.17 30.31 14.20
N GLY A 139 8.66 31.47 13.75
CA GLY A 139 8.75 32.72 14.50
C GLY A 139 8.10 32.58 15.87
N LEU A 140 8.90 32.76 16.92
CA LEU A 140 8.45 33.22 18.24
C LEU A 140 7.69 34.54 18.12
#